data_AF-A0A933LUW6-F1
#
_entry.id   AF-A0A933LUW6-F1
#
_cell.length_a   1.000
_cell.length_b   1.000
_cell.length_c   1.000
_cell.angle_alpha   90.00
_cell.angle_beta   90.00
_cell.angle_gamma   90.00
#
_symmetry.space_group_name_H-M   'P 1'
#
loop_
_entity.id
_entity.type
_entity.pdbx_description
1 polymer ?
#
loop_
_entity_poly.entity_id
_entity_poly.type
_entity_poly.pdbx_seq_one_letter_code
_entity_poly.pdbx_strand_id
1 'polypeptide(L)'
;MPRRDASRITKSEIQTCISELEAAKDVRFARLLAICEVAFGSGRVRGSHHVFSTPWPGDPRINLQPVKGGKAKRYQVRQVLAALVTLLESLPT
;
A
#
# COMPACT_ATOMS: atom_id res chain seq x y z
N MET A 1 -0.86 -20.64 -12.79
CA MET A 1 -1.44 -19.33 -12.41
C MET A 1 -0.54 -18.26 -13.00
N PRO A 2 -0.96 -17.52 -14.04
CA PRO A 2 -0.12 -16.49 -14.61
C PRO A 2 0.09 -15.42 -13.54
N ARG A 3 1.33 -15.32 -13.05
CA ARG A 3 1.78 -14.18 -12.25
C ARG A 3 1.57 -12.98 -13.17
N ARG A 4 0.69 -12.04 -12.79
CA ARG A 4 0.67 -10.74 -13.49
C ARG A 4 2.10 -10.23 -13.44
N ASP A 5 2.74 -10.17 -14.60
CA ASP A 5 3.96 -9.40 -14.76
C ASP A 5 3.69 -8.03 -14.15
N ALA A 6 4.64 -7.51 -13.38
CA ALA A 6 4.56 -6.24 -12.70
C ALA A 6 4.26 -5.12 -13.71
N SER A 7 2.99 -4.95 -14.05
CA SER A 7 2.46 -3.78 -14.74
C SER A 7 2.82 -2.62 -13.82
N ARG A 8 3.84 -1.84 -14.23
CA ARG A 8 4.30 -0.66 -13.50
C ARG A 8 3.07 0.20 -13.23
N ILE A 9 2.69 0.31 -11.96
CA ILE A 9 1.69 1.27 -11.53
C ILE A 9 2.08 2.65 -12.06
N THR A 10 1.15 3.35 -12.67
CA THR A 10 1.36 4.68 -13.26
C THR A 10 1.25 5.77 -12.21
N LYS A 11 1.81 6.96 -12.49
CA LYS A 11 1.68 8.14 -11.61
C LYS A 11 0.22 8.49 -11.32
N SER A 12 -0.66 8.42 -12.32
CA SER A 12 -2.10 8.70 -12.17
C SER A 12 -2.82 7.67 -11.29
N GLU A 13 -2.46 6.39 -11.38
CA GLU A 13 -2.99 5.35 -10.49
C GLU A 13 -2.55 5.55 -9.04
N ILE A 14 -1.27 5.92 -8.81
CA ILE A 14 -0.79 6.26 -7.47
C ILE A 14 -1.55 7.48 -6.92
N GLN A 15 -1.71 8.52 -7.73
CA GLN A 15 -2.42 9.74 -7.33
C GLN A 15 -3.88 9.44 -6.94
N THR A 16 -4.54 8.56 -7.69
CA THR A 16 -5.90 8.11 -7.39
C THR A 16 -5.96 7.37 -6.04
N CYS A 17 -4.99 6.49 -5.76
CA CYS A 17 -4.89 5.81 -4.46
C CYS A 17 -4.65 6.80 -3.31
N ILE A 18 -3.80 7.81 -3.51
CA ILE A 18 -3.54 8.86 -2.52
C ILE A 18 -4.84 9.62 -2.22
N SER A 19 -5.51 10.13 -3.25
CA SER A 19 -6.76 10.90 -3.09
C SER A 19 -7.87 10.07 -2.44
N GLU A 20 -7.98 8.77 -2.74
CA GLU A 20 -8.92 7.87 -2.06
C GLU A 20 -8.64 7.79 -0.56
N LEU A 21 -7.37 7.58 -0.17
CA LEU A 21 -6.98 7.43 1.23
C LEU A 21 -7.07 8.74 2.02
N GLU A 22 -6.84 9.89 1.38
CA GLU A 22 -7.00 11.22 2.00
C GLU A 22 -8.47 11.59 2.25
N ALA A 23 -9.36 11.24 1.32
CA ALA A 23 -10.79 11.53 1.44
C ALA A 23 -11.53 10.59 2.41
N ALA A 24 -10.95 9.42 2.71
CA ALA A 24 -11.59 8.40 3.53
C ALA A 24 -11.52 8.71 5.03
N LYS A 25 -12.69 8.72 5.70
CA LYS A 25 -12.76 8.77 7.18
C LYS A 25 -12.29 7.47 7.83
N ASP A 26 -12.56 6.35 7.17
CA ASP A 26 -12.16 5.01 7.55
C ASP A 26 -11.96 4.12 6.31
N VAL A 27 -11.00 3.20 6.39
CA VAL A 27 -10.59 2.34 5.27
C VAL A 27 -10.74 0.88 5.69
N ARG A 28 -11.37 0.07 4.84
CA ARG A 28 -11.43 -1.39 5.03
C ARG A 28 -10.01 -1.96 4.91
N PHE A 29 -9.63 -2.87 5.80
CA PHE A 29 -8.30 -3.48 5.78
C PHE A 29 -7.99 -4.14 4.43
N ALA A 30 -8.97 -4.85 3.86
CA ALA A 30 -8.85 -5.45 2.54
C ALA A 30 -8.58 -4.43 1.41
N ARG A 31 -9.16 -3.22 1.50
CA ARG A 31 -8.90 -2.16 0.52
C ARG A 31 -7.47 -1.63 0.64
N LEU A 32 -7.01 -1.42 1.88
CA LEU A 32 -5.63 -1.00 2.14
C LEU A 32 -4.61 -2.04 1.65
N LEU A 33 -4.89 -3.34 1.81
CA LEU A 33 -4.07 -4.42 1.26
C LEU A 33 -4.03 -4.39 -0.26
N ALA A 34 -5.18 -4.26 -0.93
CA ALA A 34 -5.24 -4.21 -2.39
C ALA A 34 -4.43 -3.03 -2.95
N ILE A 35 -4.52 -1.85 -2.32
CA ILE A 35 -3.70 -0.68 -2.69
C ILE A 35 -2.20 -1.02 -2.56
N CYS A 36 -1.79 -1.64 -1.46
CA CYS A 36 -0.39 -2.03 -1.26
C CYS A 36 0.08 -3.09 -2.27
N GLU A 37 -0.77 -4.05 -2.63
CA GLU A 37 -0.44 -5.07 -3.62
C GLU A 37 -0.24 -4.50 -5.02
N VAL A 38 -1.05 -3.51 -5.41
CA VAL A 38 -0.91 -2.82 -6.70
C VAL A 38 0.34 -1.93 -6.70
N ALA A 39 0.62 -1.21 -5.60
CA ALA A 39 1.74 -0.26 -5.52
C ALA A 39 3.10 -0.91 -5.28
N PHE A 40 3.17 -1.92 -4.40
CA PHE A 40 4.41 -2.49 -3.88
C PHE A 40 4.58 -3.98 -4.23
N GLY A 41 3.62 -4.58 -4.93
CA GLY A 41 3.61 -6.00 -5.26
C GLY A 41 3.13 -6.88 -4.11
N SER A 42 3.21 -8.20 -4.29
CA SER A 42 2.72 -9.16 -3.31
C SER A 42 3.44 -9.06 -1.97
N GLY A 43 2.69 -8.78 -0.90
CA GLY A 43 3.21 -8.79 0.47
C GLY A 43 3.43 -10.21 0.99
N ARG A 44 4.32 -10.34 1.99
CA ARG A 44 4.51 -11.58 2.75
C ARG A 44 3.58 -11.59 3.96
N VAL A 45 2.86 -12.68 4.17
CA VAL A 45 2.00 -12.87 5.35
C VAL A 45 2.73 -13.68 6.42
N ARG A 46 2.70 -13.21 7.68
CA ARG A 46 3.20 -13.92 8.87
C ARG A 46 2.21 -13.76 10.01
N GLY A 47 1.40 -14.79 10.28
CA GLY A 47 0.28 -14.67 11.21
C GLY A 47 -0.73 -13.64 10.71
N SER A 48 -1.11 -12.67 11.56
CA SER A 48 -1.99 -11.55 11.18
C SER A 48 -1.27 -10.40 10.47
N HIS A 49 0.05 -10.46 10.31
CA HIS A 49 0.84 -9.37 9.74
C HIS A 49 1.02 -9.55 8.24
N HIS A 50 0.75 -8.48 7.49
CA HIS A 50 0.98 -8.38 6.05
C HIS A 50 2.13 -7.39 5.83
N VAL A 51 3.25 -7.87 5.30
CA VAL A 51 4.49 -7.09 5.16
C VAL A 51 4.78 -6.85 3.69
N PHE A 52 4.86 -5.58 3.29
CA PHE A 52 5.21 -5.16 1.94
C PHE A 52 6.62 -4.57 1.90
N SER A 53 7.36 -4.90 0.84
CA SER A 53 8.68 -4.33 0.58
C SER A 53 8.53 -3.13 -0.34
N THR A 54 9.32 -2.10 -0.11
CA THR A 54 9.30 -0.87 -0.93
C THR A 54 10.54 -0.83 -1.84
N PRO A 55 10.46 -0.13 -2.99
CA PRO A 55 11.56 -0.13 -3.97
C PRO A 55 12.75 0.77 -3.64
N TRP A 56 12.70 1.57 -2.56
CA TRP A 56 13.79 2.48 -2.18
C TRP A 56 14.74 1.88 -1.10
N PRO A 57 16.01 2.30 -1.05
CA PRO A 57 17.04 1.71 -0.17
C PRO A 57 16.77 1.93 1.32
N GLY A 58 17.22 0.97 2.15
CA GLY A 58 17.05 0.95 3.62
C GLY A 58 16.16 -0.21 4.10
N ASP A 59 15.58 -0.09 5.30
CA ASP A 59 14.50 -0.99 5.79
C ASP A 59 13.10 -0.33 5.96
N PRO A 60 12.55 0.40 4.97
CA PRO A 60 11.21 0.96 5.09
C PRO A 60 10.13 -0.06 4.66
N ARG A 61 9.84 -1.05 5.51
CA ARG A 61 8.74 -2.00 5.26
C ARG A 61 7.39 -1.45 5.71
N ILE A 62 6.35 -1.73 4.95
CA ILE A 62 4.97 -1.48 5.41
C ILE A 62 4.48 -2.75 6.10
N ASN A 63 4.21 -2.66 7.40
CA ASN A 63 3.67 -3.77 8.20
C ASN A 63 2.23 -3.49 8.63
N LEU A 64 1.30 -4.18 7.97
CA LEU A 64 -0.14 -4.01 8.16
C LEU A 64 -0.71 -5.12 9.03
N GLN A 65 -1.67 -4.78 9.88
CA GLN A 65 -2.34 -5.73 10.77
C GLN A 65 -3.81 -5.31 10.92
N PRO A 66 -4.77 -6.23 10.71
CA PRO A 66 -6.18 -5.89 10.86
C PRO A 66 -6.53 -5.57 12.32
N VAL A 67 -7.56 -4.76 12.53
CA VAL A 67 -8.26 -4.69 13.82
C VAL A 67 -9.52 -5.55 13.79
N LYS A 68 -10.02 -5.89 14.98
CA LYS A 68 -11.36 -6.48 15.14
C LYS A 68 -12.38 -5.57 14.42
N GLY A 69 -13.18 -6.15 13.54
CA GLY A 69 -14.13 -5.41 12.69
C GLY A 69 -13.64 -5.07 11.28
N GLY A 70 -12.46 -5.53 10.87
CA GLY A 70 -12.05 -5.55 9.45
C GLY A 70 -11.63 -4.20 8.87
N LYS A 71 -11.48 -3.17 9.71
CA LYS A 71 -10.95 -1.85 9.33
C LYS A 71 -9.42 -1.83 9.43
N ALA A 72 -8.79 -0.93 8.68
CA ALA A 72 -7.39 -0.60 8.87
C ALA A 72 -7.22 0.36 10.05
N LYS A 73 -6.07 0.29 10.73
CA LYS A 73 -5.72 1.27 11.76
C LYS A 73 -5.40 2.60 11.09
N ARG A 74 -5.90 3.72 11.62
CA ARG A 74 -5.68 5.06 11.03
C ARG A 74 -4.20 5.42 10.83
N TYR A 75 -3.31 4.97 11.72
CA TYR A 75 -1.88 5.20 11.54
C TYR A 75 -1.29 4.36 10.38
N GLN A 76 -1.83 3.17 10.11
CA GLN A 76 -1.40 2.34 8.99
C GLN A 76 -1.84 2.96 7.66
N VAL A 77 -3.02 3.56 7.62
CA VAL A 77 -3.44 4.36 6.46
C VAL A 77 -2.46 5.50 6.19
N ARG A 78 -2.07 6.24 7.25
CA ARG A 78 -1.05 7.31 7.14
C ARG A 78 0.32 6.79 6.69
N GLN A 79 0.74 5.62 7.15
CA GLN A 79 2.00 5.00 6.70
C GLN A 79 1.96 4.63 5.22
N VAL A 80 0.84 4.05 4.76
CA VAL A 80 0.66 3.70 3.34
C VAL A 80 0.61 4.97 2.47
N LEU A 81 -0.08 6.02 2.93
CA LEU A 81 -0.09 7.33 2.25
C LEU A 81 1.33 7.87 2.05
N ALA A 82 2.14 7.93 3.12
CA ALA A 82 3.52 8.39 3.02
C ALA A 82 4.34 7.55 2.02
N ALA A 83 4.17 6.22 2.05
CA ALA A 83 4.84 5.32 1.13
C ALA A 83 4.39 5.51 -0.33
N LEU A 84 3.11 5.80 -0.58
CA LEU A 84 2.59 6.10 -1.92
C LEU A 84 3.13 7.43 -2.45
N VAL A 85 3.26 8.45 -1.60
CA VAL A 85 3.87 9.74 -1.96
C VAL A 85 5.33 9.54 -2.35
N THR A 86 6.11 8.83 -1.54
CA THR A 86 7.50 8.49 -1.88
C THR A 86 7.59 7.69 -3.17
N LEU A 87 6.69 6.74 -3.39
CA LEU A 87 6.64 5.98 -4.65
C LEU A 87 6.38 6.90 -5.85
N LEU A 88 5.42 7.81 -5.74
CA LEU A 88 5.07 8.78 -6.80
C LEU A 88 6.27 9.65 -7.19
N GLU A 89 6.98 10.18 -6.18
CA GLU A 89 8.17 11.02 -6.36
C GLU A 89 9.34 10.25 -6.98
N SER A 90 9.44 8.95 -6.73
CA SER A 90 10.51 8.10 -7.28
C SER A 90 10.31 7.70 -8.76
N LEU A 91 9.11 7.88 -9.31
CA LEU A 91 8.84 7.51 -10.70
C LEU A 91 9.40 8.58 -11.67
N PRO A 92 10.04 8.17 -12.78
CA PRO A 92 10.53 9.10 -13.79
C PRO A 92 9.38 9.91 -14.41
N THR A 93 9.69 11.13 -14.85
CA THR A 93 8.76 12.05 -15.52
C THR A 93 8.55 11.67 -16.97
#